data_AF-A0AAX1N9S2-F1
#
_entry.id   AF-A0AAX1N9S2-F1
#
_cell.length_a   1.000
_cell.length_b   1.000
_cell.length_c   1.000
_cell.angle_alpha   90.00
_cell.angle_beta   90.00
_cell.angle_gamma   90.00
#
_symmetry.space_group_name_H-M   'P 1'
#
loop_
_entity.id
_entity.type
_entity.pdbx_description
1 polymer ?
#
loop_
_entity_poly.entity_id
_entity_poly.type
_entity_poly.pdbx_seq_one_letter_code
_entity_poly.pdbx_strand_id
1 'polypeptide(L)'
;MDNRKKNIFYSIFLFAFIGLTYLYRSYNEPKATHFHVRGTTFGVVPYNVKYIDEEGRELDNDIKKVLEDFNQSLSTYIPSSEISRFNSGMNFTYETDFFYPVIKESKEIFEETKGAFDPTIQPLVKGWGFGPGKTPTIKESEIDSILQFVGFDKYITFDEKTVTKSKAGVELDFSAIAKGYAVDVVAKILDDKNIKNYMVEIGGEVVCKGHNEKEKIWKIGIDNPRFKEGTGEALSVIVSLDNKALATSGNYRNFYVKDGKKYAHTLDPRTGYPVQHSLLSASVFSSSCMASDAYATAFMVAGLEEAKRIVAENSDLEAILIYDDNGEMKTYISEGAKAFLSE
;
A
#
# COMPACT_ATOMS: atom_id res chain seq x y z
N MET A 1 41.26 -7.48 61.35
CA MET A 1 41.37 -6.91 59.98
C MET A 1 40.78 -5.51 60.02
N ASP A 2 41.58 -4.49 59.68
CA ASP A 2 41.19 -3.07 59.67
C ASP A 2 39.94 -2.86 58.80
N ASN A 3 38.97 -2.08 59.28
CA ASN A 3 37.73 -1.76 58.57
C ASN A 3 38.01 -1.14 57.20
N ARG A 4 39.12 -0.40 57.04
CA ARG A 4 39.56 0.09 55.72
C ARG A 4 39.89 -1.04 54.74
N LYS A 5 40.59 -2.08 55.20
CA LYS A 5 40.93 -3.25 54.36
C LYS A 5 39.69 -4.05 53.97
N LYS A 6 38.71 -4.16 54.86
CA LYS A 6 37.41 -4.79 54.56
C LYS A 6 36.66 -4.00 53.48
N ASN A 7 36.56 -2.68 53.62
CA ASN A 7 35.86 -1.85 52.64
C ASN A 7 36.54 -1.89 51.26
N ILE A 8 37.87 -1.87 51.20
CA ILE A 8 38.60 -2.04 49.93
C ILE A 8 38.27 -3.39 49.29
N PHE A 9 38.25 -4.47 50.09
CA PHE A 9 37.92 -5.80 49.59
C PHE A 9 36.47 -5.90 49.06
N TYR A 10 35.50 -5.33 49.77
CA TYR A 10 34.11 -5.29 49.32
C TYR A 10 33.93 -4.47 48.04
N SER A 11 34.62 -3.32 47.92
CA SER A 11 34.58 -2.51 46.69
C SER A 11 35.16 -3.25 45.49
N ILE A 12 36.30 -3.94 45.66
CA ILE A 12 36.90 -4.75 44.57
C ILE A 12 35.94 -5.85 44.14
N PHE A 13 35.31 -6.54 45.09
CA PHE A 13 34.33 -7.58 44.79
C PHE A 13 33.11 -7.02 44.04
N LEU A 14 32.60 -5.86 44.47
CA LEU A 14 31.49 -5.18 43.80
C LEU A 14 31.84 -4.80 42.36
N PHE A 15 33.00 -4.17 42.13
CA PHE A 15 33.42 -3.81 40.77
C PHE A 15 33.67 -5.03 39.88
N ALA A 16 34.24 -6.11 40.44
CA ALA A 16 34.39 -7.38 39.72
C ALA A 16 33.03 -7.98 39.35
N PHE A 17 32.06 -7.97 40.27
CA PHE A 17 30.71 -8.46 40.01
C PHE A 17 29.99 -7.62 38.96
N ILE A 18 30.07 -6.28 39.02
CA ILE A 18 29.53 -5.38 37.99
C ILE A 18 30.18 -5.68 36.63
N GLY A 19 31.51 -5.79 36.57
CA GLY A 19 32.25 -6.12 35.35
C GLY A 19 31.83 -7.48 34.77
N LEU A 20 31.68 -8.50 35.62
CA LEU A 20 31.18 -9.82 35.22
C LEU A 20 29.74 -9.76 34.69
N THR A 21 28.85 -9.01 35.34
CA THR A 21 27.48 -8.84 34.83
C THR A 21 27.43 -8.07 33.51
N TYR A 22 28.30 -7.07 33.32
CA TYR A 22 28.43 -6.35 32.06
C TYR A 22 28.95 -7.26 30.95
N LEU A 23 30.01 -8.03 31.20
CA LEU A 23 30.56 -9.00 30.24
C LEU A 23 29.57 -10.12 29.93
N TYR A 24 28.85 -10.63 30.93
CA TYR A 24 27.81 -11.64 30.73
C TYR A 24 26.63 -11.10 29.91
N ARG A 25 26.22 -9.84 30.14
CA ARG A 25 25.18 -9.19 29.33
C ARG A 25 25.65 -8.91 27.91
N SER A 26 26.85 -8.37 27.72
CA SER A 26 27.41 -8.08 26.40
C SER A 26 27.70 -9.36 25.59
N TYR A 27 28.07 -10.46 26.25
CA TYR A 27 28.25 -11.76 25.60
C TYR A 27 26.93 -12.42 25.21
N ASN A 28 25.88 -12.25 26.03
CA ASN A 28 24.55 -12.80 25.78
C ASN A 28 23.59 -11.79 25.14
N GLU A 29 24.08 -10.64 24.67
CA GLU A 29 23.26 -9.75 23.85
C GLU A 29 22.87 -10.54 22.59
N PRO A 30 21.57 -10.73 22.34
CA PRO A 30 21.13 -11.36 21.11
C PRO A 30 21.71 -10.56 19.96
N LYS A 31 22.55 -11.20 19.14
CA LYS A 31 22.99 -10.57 17.90
C LYS A 31 21.76 -10.49 17.01
N ALA A 32 21.18 -9.30 16.93
CA ALA A 32 20.03 -9.00 16.12
C ALA A 32 20.26 -9.59 14.72
N THR A 33 19.38 -10.52 14.32
CA THR A 33 19.55 -11.22 13.05
C THR A 33 18.76 -10.48 11.99
N HIS A 34 19.39 -10.24 10.84
CA HIS A 34 18.79 -9.55 9.72
C HIS A 34 18.23 -10.56 8.74
N PHE A 35 16.94 -10.45 8.46
CA PHE A 35 16.23 -11.32 7.53
C PHE A 35 15.80 -10.54 6.30
N HIS A 36 15.75 -11.25 5.17
CA HIS A 36 15.33 -10.69 3.89
C HIS A 36 14.54 -11.73 3.10
N VAL A 37 13.23 -11.62 3.17
CA VAL A 37 12.30 -12.49 2.45
C VAL A 37 11.95 -11.83 1.13
N ARG A 38 12.06 -12.58 0.05
CA ARG A 38 11.75 -12.12 -1.30
C ARG A 38 10.94 -13.16 -2.04
N GLY A 39 10.01 -12.70 -2.85
CA GLY A 39 9.26 -13.57 -3.74
C GLY A 39 8.32 -12.78 -4.62
N THR A 40 7.30 -13.47 -5.13
CA THR A 40 6.23 -12.86 -5.91
C THR A 40 4.88 -13.23 -5.31
N THR A 41 3.93 -12.31 -5.37
CA THR A 41 2.51 -12.52 -5.06
C THR A 41 1.66 -11.91 -6.19
N PHE A 42 0.34 -12.08 -6.13
CA PHE A 42 -0.61 -11.53 -7.12
C PHE A 42 -0.20 -11.83 -8.58
N GLY A 43 0.28 -13.05 -8.81
CA GLY A 43 0.91 -13.46 -10.07
C GLY A 43 2.41 -13.19 -10.06
N VAL A 44 2.82 -12.03 -10.57
CA VAL A 44 4.24 -11.68 -10.80
C VAL A 44 4.70 -10.43 -10.04
N VAL A 45 3.87 -9.93 -9.11
CA VAL A 45 4.19 -8.72 -8.34
C VAL A 45 5.27 -9.08 -7.32
N PRO A 46 6.47 -8.47 -7.37
CA PRO A 46 7.51 -8.76 -6.41
C PRO A 46 7.14 -8.25 -5.03
N TYR A 47 7.61 -8.93 -3.99
CA TYR A 47 7.63 -8.42 -2.63
C TYR A 47 9.02 -8.53 -2.02
N ASN A 48 9.36 -7.59 -1.16
CA ASN A 48 10.60 -7.53 -0.40
C ASN A 48 10.27 -7.20 1.05
N VAL A 49 10.53 -8.14 1.95
CA VAL A 49 10.37 -7.95 3.39
C VAL A 49 11.73 -8.04 4.06
N LYS A 50 12.14 -6.96 4.71
CA LYS A 50 13.36 -6.89 5.53
C LYS A 50 12.97 -6.66 6.96
N TYR A 51 13.53 -7.42 7.88
CA TYR A 51 13.28 -7.21 9.30
C TYR A 51 14.49 -7.61 10.14
N ILE A 52 14.56 -7.03 11.34
CA ILE A 52 15.60 -7.31 12.32
C ILE A 52 14.93 -7.95 13.53
N ASP A 53 15.24 -9.21 13.80
CA ASP A 53 14.67 -9.97 14.91
C ASP A 53 15.74 -10.42 15.91
N GLU A 54 15.51 -10.11 17.18
CA GLU A 54 16.40 -10.49 18.29
C GLU A 54 16.25 -11.96 18.66
N GLU A 55 15.08 -12.55 18.38
CA GLU A 55 14.80 -13.98 18.63
C GLU A 55 15.25 -14.89 17.48
N GLY A 56 15.68 -14.32 16.35
CA GLY A 56 16.17 -15.08 15.20
C GLY A 56 15.10 -15.92 14.50
N ARG A 57 13.84 -15.50 14.52
CA ARG A 57 12.72 -16.23 13.92
C ARG A 57 12.68 -16.01 12.41
N GLU A 58 12.62 -17.10 11.65
CA GLU A 58 12.40 -17.08 10.21
C GLU A 58 10.90 -17.10 9.90
N LEU A 59 10.41 -16.04 9.23
CA LEU A 59 8.99 -15.84 8.93
C LEU A 59 8.62 -16.04 7.46
N ASP A 60 9.54 -16.57 6.64
CA ASP A 60 9.34 -16.76 5.19
C ASP A 60 8.07 -17.54 4.86
N ASN A 61 7.83 -18.65 5.57
CA ASN A 61 6.65 -19.48 5.36
C ASN A 61 5.36 -18.80 5.83
N ASP A 62 5.40 -18.07 6.95
CA ASP A 62 4.24 -17.34 7.47
C ASP A 62 3.82 -16.22 6.49
N ILE A 63 4.80 -15.45 6.00
CA ILE A 63 4.59 -14.37 5.03
C ILE A 63 4.05 -14.94 3.71
N LYS A 64 4.66 -16.02 3.21
CA LYS A 64 4.19 -16.65 1.97
C LYS A 64 2.76 -17.16 2.13
N LYS A 65 2.45 -17.85 3.23
CA LYS A 65 1.13 -18.43 3.49
C LYS A 65 0.05 -17.36 3.61
N VAL A 66 0.32 -16.28 4.35
CA VAL A 66 -0.67 -15.19 4.50
C VAL A 66 -0.95 -14.51 3.16
N LEU A 67 0.07 -14.32 2.32
CA LEU A 67 -0.09 -13.71 0.99
C LEU A 67 -0.88 -14.63 0.03
N GLU A 68 -0.69 -15.95 0.14
CA GLU A 68 -1.49 -16.93 -0.59
C GLU A 68 -2.96 -16.89 -0.16
N ASP A 69 -3.24 -16.86 1.15
CA ASP A 69 -4.61 -16.77 1.69
C ASP A 69 -5.28 -15.45 1.32
N PHE A 70 -4.54 -14.35 1.41
CA PHE A 70 -5.00 -13.03 1.01
C PHE A 70 -5.39 -12.99 -0.48
N ASN A 71 -4.53 -13.55 -1.34
CA ASN A 71 -4.80 -13.65 -2.78
C ASN A 71 -6.02 -14.55 -3.05
N GLN A 72 -6.19 -15.65 -2.30
CA GLN A 72 -7.37 -16.50 -2.38
C GLN A 72 -8.65 -15.80 -1.90
N SER A 73 -8.57 -14.72 -1.12
CA SER A 73 -9.72 -13.91 -0.74
C SER A 73 -10.05 -12.85 -1.80
N LEU A 74 -9.09 -12.00 -2.15
CA LEU A 74 -9.35 -10.73 -2.82
C LEU A 74 -8.96 -10.67 -4.31
N SER A 75 -8.48 -11.77 -4.90
CA SER A 75 -8.07 -11.79 -6.31
C SER A 75 -9.24 -11.99 -7.26
N THR A 76 -9.50 -11.02 -8.14
CA THR A 76 -10.45 -11.13 -9.25
C THR A 76 -9.99 -12.08 -10.37
N TYR A 77 -8.73 -12.53 -10.33
CA TYR A 77 -8.14 -13.46 -11.30
C TYR A 77 -8.34 -14.93 -10.92
N ILE A 78 -8.64 -15.22 -9.65
CA ILE A 78 -8.85 -16.58 -9.15
C ILE A 78 -10.36 -16.86 -9.10
N PRO A 79 -10.89 -17.79 -9.91
CA PRO A 79 -12.34 -18.05 -9.95
C PRO A 79 -12.93 -18.53 -8.61
N SER A 80 -12.14 -19.24 -7.80
CA SER A 80 -12.54 -19.74 -6.49
C SER A 80 -12.38 -18.72 -5.35
N SER A 81 -11.89 -17.50 -5.62
CA SER A 81 -11.70 -16.51 -4.56
C SER A 81 -13.02 -16.03 -3.97
N GLU A 82 -12.98 -15.46 -2.76
CA GLU A 82 -14.18 -14.87 -2.15
C GLU A 82 -14.77 -13.76 -3.03
N ILE A 83 -13.93 -12.82 -3.51
CA ILE A 83 -14.40 -11.73 -4.37
C ILE A 83 -14.99 -12.25 -5.69
N SER A 84 -14.40 -13.27 -6.31
CA SER A 84 -14.93 -13.86 -7.56
C SER A 84 -16.27 -14.57 -7.33
N ARG A 85 -16.42 -15.26 -6.20
CA ARG A 85 -17.68 -15.91 -5.83
C ARG A 85 -18.77 -14.88 -5.51
N PHE A 86 -18.43 -13.80 -4.80
CA PHE A 86 -19.35 -12.67 -4.62
C PHE A 86 -19.74 -12.03 -5.96
N ASN A 87 -18.78 -11.78 -6.85
CA ASN A 87 -19.02 -11.19 -8.16
C ASN A 87 -19.94 -12.04 -9.03
N SER A 88 -19.85 -13.37 -8.90
CA SER A 88 -20.73 -14.33 -9.60
C SER A 88 -22.09 -14.53 -8.92
N GLY A 89 -22.21 -14.22 -7.63
CA GLY A 89 -23.42 -14.39 -6.82
C GLY A 89 -24.23 -13.10 -6.66
N MET A 90 -25.07 -13.04 -5.63
CA MET A 90 -25.83 -11.85 -5.19
C MET A 90 -25.62 -11.53 -3.71
N ASN A 91 -25.26 -12.54 -2.92
CA ASN A 91 -24.92 -12.47 -1.51
C ASN A 91 -23.71 -13.37 -1.26
N PHE A 92 -22.91 -13.01 -0.27
CA PHE A 92 -21.74 -13.77 0.13
C PHE A 92 -21.49 -13.60 1.63
N THR A 93 -21.14 -14.70 2.30
CA THR A 93 -20.69 -14.69 3.70
C THR A 93 -19.17 -14.78 3.70
N TYR A 94 -18.48 -13.89 4.40
CA TYR A 94 -17.02 -13.87 4.41
C TYR A 94 -16.47 -15.17 4.99
N GLU A 95 -15.41 -15.69 4.36
CA GLU A 95 -14.75 -16.93 4.81
C GLU A 95 -13.39 -16.66 5.46
N THR A 96 -12.81 -15.49 5.20
CA THR A 96 -11.55 -14.99 5.74
C THR A 96 -11.72 -13.62 6.39
N ASP A 97 -10.73 -13.24 7.19
CA ASP A 97 -10.71 -11.95 7.89
C ASP A 97 -10.30 -10.78 6.98
N PHE A 98 -10.09 -11.01 5.67
CA PHE A 98 -9.59 -9.99 4.74
C PHE A 98 -10.70 -9.20 4.05
N PHE A 99 -11.84 -9.82 3.76
CA PHE A 99 -12.88 -9.18 2.95
C PHE A 99 -13.55 -8.01 3.68
N TYR A 100 -13.98 -8.22 4.93
CA TYR A 100 -14.68 -7.19 5.69
C TYR A 100 -13.87 -5.90 5.87
N PRO A 101 -12.58 -5.95 6.31
CA PRO A 101 -11.78 -4.74 6.44
C PRO A 101 -11.63 -3.95 5.14
N VAL A 102 -11.36 -4.62 4.02
CA VAL A 102 -11.13 -3.92 2.74
C VAL A 102 -12.41 -3.29 2.19
N ILE A 103 -13.58 -3.93 2.33
CA ILE A 103 -14.84 -3.33 1.89
C ILE A 103 -15.25 -2.15 2.77
N LYS A 104 -14.94 -2.22 4.07
CA LYS A 104 -15.19 -1.15 5.02
C LYS A 104 -14.32 0.08 4.70
N GLU A 105 -13.01 -0.10 4.56
CA GLU A 105 -12.10 0.98 4.18
C GLU A 105 -12.51 1.57 2.82
N SER A 106 -12.84 0.71 1.86
CA SER A 106 -13.31 1.15 0.54
C SER A 106 -14.56 2.03 0.62
N LYS A 107 -15.45 1.78 1.58
CA LYS A 107 -16.66 2.61 1.81
C LYS A 107 -16.30 4.01 2.28
N GLU A 108 -15.41 4.11 3.26
CA GLU A 108 -14.96 5.37 3.84
C GLU A 108 -14.27 6.22 2.76
N ILE A 109 -13.35 5.63 2.01
CA ILE A 109 -12.62 6.31 0.93
C ILE A 109 -13.54 6.67 -0.24
N PHE A 110 -14.51 5.82 -0.60
CA PHE A 110 -15.52 6.16 -1.60
C PHE A 110 -16.28 7.44 -1.22
N GLU A 111 -16.66 7.59 0.05
CA GLU A 111 -17.38 8.77 0.54
C GLU A 111 -16.49 10.01 0.57
N GLU A 112 -15.28 9.92 1.14
CA GLU A 112 -14.33 11.04 1.22
C GLU A 112 -13.93 11.58 -0.16
N THR A 113 -13.83 10.68 -1.14
CA THR A 113 -13.44 11.00 -2.52
C THR A 113 -14.62 11.28 -3.45
N LYS A 114 -15.85 11.26 -2.93
CA LYS A 114 -17.10 11.47 -3.69
C LYS A 114 -17.19 10.56 -4.92
N GLY A 115 -16.82 9.29 -4.72
CA GLY A 115 -16.81 8.25 -5.74
C GLY A 115 -15.69 8.37 -6.77
N ALA A 116 -14.64 9.17 -6.55
CA ALA A 116 -13.45 9.09 -7.41
C ALA A 116 -12.72 7.75 -7.22
N PHE A 117 -12.76 7.20 -6.01
CA PHE A 117 -12.50 5.79 -5.74
C PHE A 117 -13.85 5.06 -5.65
N ASP A 118 -14.07 4.02 -6.47
CA ASP A 118 -15.26 3.17 -6.40
C ASP A 118 -14.85 1.70 -6.60
N PRO A 119 -15.00 0.83 -5.58
CA PRO A 119 -14.61 -0.56 -5.69
C PRO A 119 -15.55 -1.36 -6.61
N THR A 120 -16.66 -0.80 -7.11
CA THR A 120 -17.55 -1.44 -8.11
C THR A 120 -17.11 -1.20 -9.57
N ILE A 121 -15.90 -0.69 -9.79
CA ILE A 121 -15.39 -0.32 -11.11
C ILE A 121 -15.14 -1.52 -12.05
N GLN A 122 -15.20 -2.76 -11.55
CA GLN A 122 -14.86 -3.97 -12.29
C GLN A 122 -15.55 -4.12 -13.66
N PRO A 123 -16.86 -3.81 -13.84
CA PRO A 123 -17.49 -3.88 -15.15
C PRO A 123 -16.82 -2.95 -16.18
N LEU A 124 -16.39 -1.75 -15.76
CA LEU A 124 -15.64 -0.82 -16.62
C LEU A 124 -14.24 -1.33 -16.92
N VAL A 125 -13.52 -1.85 -15.91
CA VAL A 125 -12.18 -2.44 -16.07
C VAL A 125 -12.20 -3.59 -17.09
N LYS A 126 -13.19 -4.47 -17.01
CA LYS A 126 -13.41 -5.54 -17.99
C LYS A 126 -13.73 -4.98 -19.37
N GLY A 127 -14.64 -4.01 -19.44
CA GLY A 127 -15.03 -3.35 -20.68
C GLY A 127 -13.84 -2.78 -21.45
N TRP A 128 -13.03 -1.95 -20.79
CA TRP A 128 -11.82 -1.36 -21.36
C TRP A 128 -10.69 -2.37 -21.64
N GLY A 129 -10.85 -3.63 -21.21
CA GLY A 129 -9.87 -4.69 -21.47
C GLY A 129 -8.65 -4.65 -20.55
N PHE A 130 -8.75 -3.98 -19.40
CA PHE A 130 -7.70 -3.96 -18.37
C PHE A 130 -7.72 -5.19 -17.46
N GLY A 131 -8.80 -5.99 -17.51
CA GLY A 131 -8.95 -7.25 -16.77
C GLY A 131 -8.42 -8.50 -17.50
N PRO A 132 -8.68 -9.71 -16.93
CA PRO A 132 -8.34 -10.98 -17.56
C PRO A 132 -8.97 -11.10 -18.96
N GLY A 133 -8.15 -11.40 -19.98
CA GLY A 133 -8.62 -11.53 -21.37
C GLY A 133 -8.25 -10.37 -22.32
N LYS A 134 -7.51 -9.35 -21.86
CA LYS A 134 -6.67 -8.38 -22.62
C LYS A 134 -7.09 -8.01 -24.04
N THR A 135 -8.36 -7.75 -24.29
CA THR A 135 -8.79 -7.09 -25.52
C THR A 135 -9.96 -6.20 -25.17
N PRO A 136 -9.94 -4.89 -25.50
CA PRO A 136 -11.11 -4.04 -25.33
C PRO A 136 -12.28 -4.66 -26.11
N THR A 137 -13.29 -5.14 -25.39
CA THR A 137 -14.45 -5.81 -26.02
C THR A 137 -15.56 -4.84 -26.41
N ILE A 138 -15.45 -3.57 -26.02
CA ILE A 138 -16.53 -2.59 -26.17
C ILE A 138 -16.16 -1.41 -27.06
N LYS A 139 -17.20 -0.86 -27.68
CA LYS A 139 -17.18 0.45 -28.33
C LYS A 139 -17.43 1.53 -27.29
N GLU A 140 -16.86 2.72 -27.49
CA GLU A 140 -17.10 3.87 -26.61
C GLU A 140 -18.59 4.21 -26.44
N SER A 141 -19.42 3.89 -27.45
CA SER A 141 -20.89 4.04 -27.39
C SER A 141 -21.60 3.12 -26.39
N GLU A 142 -20.90 2.12 -25.85
CA GLU A 142 -21.46 1.12 -24.92
C GLU A 142 -21.09 1.42 -23.45
N ILE A 143 -20.24 2.42 -23.21
CA ILE A 143 -19.78 2.80 -21.87
C ILE A 143 -20.94 3.19 -20.96
N ASP A 144 -21.90 3.98 -21.47
CA ASP A 144 -23.10 4.39 -20.72
C ASP A 144 -23.93 3.20 -20.25
N SER A 145 -23.90 2.08 -20.98
CA SER A 145 -24.61 0.86 -20.59
C SER A 145 -23.89 0.11 -19.48
N ILE A 146 -22.55 0.11 -19.48
CA ILE A 146 -21.73 -0.51 -18.42
C ILE A 146 -21.75 0.33 -17.14
N LEU A 147 -21.74 1.65 -17.27
CA LEU A 147 -21.75 2.57 -16.13
C LEU A 147 -22.97 2.36 -15.21
N GLN A 148 -24.05 1.80 -15.75
CA GLN A 148 -25.25 1.42 -14.97
C GLN A 148 -24.98 0.34 -13.92
N PHE A 149 -23.86 -0.38 -14.00
CA PHE A 149 -23.44 -1.42 -13.07
C PHE A 149 -22.35 -0.93 -12.09
N VAL A 150 -22.03 0.36 -12.12
CA VAL A 150 -21.08 1.02 -11.21
C VAL A 150 -21.86 1.94 -10.27
N GLY A 151 -21.53 1.87 -8.99
CA GLY A 151 -22.16 2.62 -7.92
C GLY A 151 -22.18 1.83 -6.63
N PHE A 152 -21.13 1.96 -5.83
CA PHE A 152 -20.98 1.25 -4.55
C PHE A 152 -22.14 1.56 -3.58
N ASP A 153 -22.47 2.83 -3.40
CA ASP A 153 -23.55 3.32 -2.53
C ASP A 153 -24.96 2.89 -2.99
N LYS A 154 -25.15 2.66 -4.28
CA LYS A 154 -26.45 2.28 -4.87
C LYS A 154 -26.72 0.79 -4.74
N TYR A 155 -25.67 -0.01 -4.89
CA TYR A 155 -25.82 -1.43 -5.16
C TYR A 155 -25.30 -2.34 -4.07
N ILE A 156 -24.35 -1.90 -3.23
CA ILE A 156 -23.69 -2.75 -2.25
C ILE A 156 -24.22 -2.46 -0.84
N THR A 157 -24.50 -3.51 -0.08
CA THR A 157 -24.82 -3.45 1.35
C THR A 157 -24.09 -4.55 2.08
N PHE A 158 -23.47 -4.24 3.21
CA PHE A 158 -22.64 -5.18 3.95
C PHE A 158 -22.70 -4.93 5.46
N ASP A 159 -22.34 -5.95 6.22
CA ASP A 159 -22.07 -5.91 7.66
C ASP A 159 -20.75 -6.66 7.96
N GLU A 160 -20.46 -6.97 9.22
CA GLU A 160 -19.24 -7.69 9.62
C GLU A 160 -19.13 -9.13 9.09
N LYS A 161 -20.22 -9.71 8.58
CA LYS A 161 -20.29 -11.13 8.20
C LYS A 161 -20.62 -11.35 6.74
N THR A 162 -21.37 -10.43 6.14
CA THR A 162 -21.96 -10.63 4.82
C THR A 162 -21.90 -9.38 3.95
N VAL A 163 -21.82 -9.60 2.64
CA VAL A 163 -21.99 -8.58 1.60
C VAL A 163 -23.07 -9.03 0.63
N THR A 164 -23.89 -8.09 0.20
CA THR A 164 -24.98 -8.29 -0.76
C THR A 164 -24.96 -7.22 -1.83
N LYS A 165 -25.46 -7.56 -3.01
CA LYS A 165 -25.75 -6.59 -4.07
C LYS A 165 -27.20 -6.64 -4.51
N SER A 166 -27.76 -5.47 -4.81
CA SER A 166 -29.16 -5.34 -5.24
C SER A 166 -29.36 -5.51 -6.76
N LYS A 167 -28.28 -5.53 -7.54
CA LYS A 167 -28.31 -5.64 -9.01
C LYS A 167 -27.28 -6.65 -9.52
N ALA A 168 -27.75 -7.60 -10.32
CA ALA A 168 -26.87 -8.54 -11.03
C ALA A 168 -25.99 -7.79 -12.05
N GLY A 169 -24.74 -8.24 -12.21
CA GLY A 169 -23.74 -7.58 -13.06
C GLY A 169 -22.91 -6.50 -12.37
N VAL A 170 -23.29 -6.06 -11.16
CA VAL A 170 -22.40 -5.27 -10.29
C VAL A 170 -21.31 -6.20 -9.77
N GLU A 171 -20.06 -5.76 -9.87
CA GLU A 171 -18.89 -6.54 -9.48
C GLU A 171 -17.90 -5.65 -8.72
N LEU A 172 -17.29 -6.19 -7.66
CA LEU A 172 -16.23 -5.55 -6.91
C LEU A 172 -14.85 -5.85 -7.51
N ASP A 173 -13.97 -4.87 -7.42
CA ASP A 173 -12.54 -4.96 -7.69
C ASP A 173 -11.78 -4.12 -6.65
N PHE A 174 -10.94 -4.79 -5.87
CA PHE A 174 -10.09 -4.17 -4.84
C PHE A 174 -8.65 -3.95 -5.33
N SER A 175 -8.37 -4.02 -6.63
CA SER A 175 -7.00 -3.89 -7.16
C SER A 175 -6.32 -2.57 -6.80
N ALA A 176 -7.10 -1.50 -6.55
CA ALA A 176 -6.60 -0.18 -6.16
C ALA A 176 -6.35 0.01 -4.65
N ILE A 177 -6.56 -1.04 -3.83
CA ILE A 177 -6.43 -0.98 -2.36
C ILE A 177 -5.76 -2.25 -1.78
N ALA A 178 -5.82 -3.37 -2.51
CA ALA A 178 -5.42 -4.68 -2.03
C ALA A 178 -3.90 -4.84 -1.86
N LYS A 179 -3.06 -4.13 -2.64
CA LYS A 179 -1.60 -4.25 -2.48
C LYS A 179 -1.15 -3.57 -1.20
N GLY A 180 -1.63 -2.34 -0.97
CA GLY A 180 -1.43 -1.66 0.30
C GLY A 180 -1.95 -2.47 1.48
N TYR A 181 -3.12 -3.09 1.34
CA TYR A 181 -3.65 -3.94 2.41
C TYR A 181 -2.80 -5.19 2.67
N ALA A 182 -2.25 -5.82 1.63
CA ALA A 182 -1.34 -6.95 1.81
C ALA A 182 -0.04 -6.56 2.53
N VAL A 183 0.46 -5.34 2.28
CA VAL A 183 1.60 -4.77 3.02
C VAL A 183 1.26 -4.66 4.50
N ASP A 184 0.09 -4.12 4.85
CA ASP A 184 -0.38 -4.00 6.24
C ASP A 184 -0.55 -5.38 6.91
N VAL A 185 -1.09 -6.37 6.19
CA VAL A 185 -1.25 -7.74 6.70
C VAL A 185 0.11 -8.38 7.03
N VAL A 186 1.12 -8.20 6.18
CA VAL A 186 2.47 -8.72 6.45
C VAL A 186 3.14 -7.94 7.59
N ALA A 187 2.98 -6.62 7.64
CA ALA A 187 3.49 -5.81 8.73
C ALA A 187 2.86 -6.20 10.08
N LYS A 188 1.57 -6.55 10.08
CA LYS A 188 0.87 -7.06 11.27
C LYS A 188 1.50 -8.35 11.81
N ILE A 189 1.95 -9.27 10.95
CA ILE A 189 2.67 -10.47 11.41
C ILE A 189 3.93 -10.07 12.19
N LEU A 190 4.70 -9.12 11.67
CA LEU A 190 5.93 -8.64 12.32
C LEU A 190 5.62 -7.96 13.65
N ASP A 191 4.57 -7.13 13.69
CA ASP A 191 4.10 -6.47 14.89
C ASP A 191 3.60 -7.44 15.98
N ASP A 192 2.85 -8.47 15.59
CA ASP A 192 2.36 -9.52 16.50
C ASP A 192 3.51 -10.37 17.06
N LYS A 193 4.66 -10.43 16.37
CA LYS A 193 5.91 -11.01 16.87
C LYS A 193 6.78 -10.01 17.63
N ASN A 194 6.31 -8.79 17.85
CA ASN A 194 7.02 -7.72 18.54
C ASN A 194 8.31 -7.26 17.83
N ILE A 195 8.42 -7.48 16.52
CA ILE A 195 9.56 -7.04 15.70
C ILE A 195 9.43 -5.53 15.45
N LYS A 196 10.44 -4.76 15.84
CA LYS A 196 10.37 -3.28 15.85
C LYS A 196 10.99 -2.59 14.65
N ASN A 197 11.77 -3.32 13.87
CA ASN A 197 12.59 -2.78 12.80
C ASN A 197 12.32 -3.57 11.53
N TYR A 198 11.56 -2.99 10.60
CA TYR A 198 11.23 -3.64 9.34
C TYR A 198 10.87 -2.69 8.21
N MET A 199 10.95 -3.23 6.99
CA MET A 199 10.41 -2.67 5.76
C MET A 199 9.66 -3.79 5.05
N VAL A 200 8.38 -3.59 4.79
CA VAL A 200 7.54 -4.49 3.99
C VAL A 200 7.18 -3.76 2.71
N GLU A 201 7.61 -4.28 1.56
CA GLU A 201 7.29 -3.73 0.25
C GLU A 201 6.65 -4.80 -0.64
N ILE A 202 5.54 -4.45 -1.31
CA ILE A 202 4.86 -5.30 -2.29
C ILE A 202 4.46 -4.43 -3.48
N GLY A 203 5.05 -4.62 -4.65
CA GLY A 203 4.63 -3.93 -5.88
C GLY A 203 4.90 -2.42 -5.95
N GLY A 204 5.72 -1.89 -5.05
CA GLY A 204 6.02 -0.46 -4.87
C GLY A 204 5.29 0.18 -3.70
N GLU A 205 4.28 -0.47 -3.13
CA GLU A 205 3.62 -0.10 -1.88
C GLU A 205 4.47 -0.56 -0.71
N VAL A 206 4.66 0.30 0.30
CA VAL A 206 5.62 0.04 1.38
C VAL A 206 5.16 0.57 2.73
N VAL A 207 5.50 -0.14 3.79
CA VAL A 207 5.48 0.36 5.18
C VAL A 207 6.83 0.11 5.83
N CYS A 208 7.30 1.11 6.57
CA CYS A 208 8.56 1.05 7.30
C CYS A 208 8.33 1.31 8.78
N LYS A 209 9.11 0.65 9.63
CA LYS A 209 9.14 0.85 11.08
C LYS A 209 10.56 0.75 11.61
N GLY A 210 10.91 1.67 12.49
CA GLY A 210 12.21 1.74 13.14
C GLY A 210 13.36 1.97 12.16
N HIS A 211 14.43 1.21 12.34
CA HIS A 211 15.71 1.42 11.66
C HIS A 211 16.11 0.21 10.82
N ASN A 212 16.94 0.45 9.80
CA ASN A 212 17.57 -0.59 9.00
C ASN A 212 18.82 -1.16 9.68
N GLU A 213 19.47 -2.12 9.02
CA GLU A 213 20.72 -2.78 9.47
C GLU A 213 21.90 -1.84 9.76
N LYS A 214 21.80 -0.56 9.36
CA LYS A 214 22.81 0.48 9.59
C LYS A 214 22.37 1.47 10.67
N GLU A 215 21.35 1.15 11.46
CA GLU A 215 20.76 2.00 12.49
C GLU A 215 20.27 3.35 11.94
N LYS A 216 19.78 3.35 10.69
CA LYS A 216 19.20 4.53 10.04
C LYS A 216 17.73 4.30 9.72
N ILE A 217 16.93 5.36 9.80
CA ILE A 217 15.55 5.34 9.32
C ILE A 217 15.53 4.87 7.87
N TRP A 218 14.52 4.09 7.52
CA TRP A 218 14.37 3.53 6.18
C TRP A 218 14.20 4.63 5.14
N LYS A 219 15.06 4.62 4.11
CA LYS A 219 14.97 5.54 2.97
C LYS A 219 14.28 4.86 1.80
N ILE A 220 13.21 5.48 1.29
CA ILE A 220 12.44 5.03 0.13
C ILE A 220 12.54 6.08 -0.98
N GLY A 221 12.77 5.64 -2.22
CA GLY A 221 12.78 6.51 -3.38
C GLY A 221 11.39 6.60 -4.02
N ILE A 222 10.98 7.81 -4.40
CA ILE A 222 9.82 8.06 -5.25
C ILE A 222 10.32 8.25 -6.68
N ASP A 223 9.88 7.38 -7.58
CA ASP A 223 10.28 7.39 -8.99
C ASP A 223 9.91 8.70 -9.69
N ASN A 224 10.78 9.14 -10.60
CA ASN A 224 10.45 10.22 -11.52
C ASN A 224 9.56 9.70 -12.67
N PRO A 225 8.32 10.23 -12.84
CA PRO A 225 7.39 9.75 -13.85
C PRO A 225 7.86 9.97 -15.30
N ARG A 226 8.81 10.90 -15.55
CA ARG A 226 9.41 11.14 -16.89
C ARG A 226 10.73 10.43 -17.12
N PHE A 227 11.27 9.67 -16.16
CA PHE A 227 12.57 9.03 -16.34
C PHE A 227 12.62 8.12 -17.59
N LYS A 228 11.54 7.40 -17.88
CA LYS A 228 11.43 6.54 -19.08
C LYS A 228 11.34 7.31 -20.40
N GLU A 229 11.09 8.62 -20.37
CA GLU A 229 11.11 9.50 -21.54
C GLU A 229 12.54 10.01 -21.85
N GLY A 230 13.55 9.53 -21.12
CA GLY A 230 14.96 9.80 -21.38
C GLY A 230 15.48 11.13 -20.81
N THR A 231 14.72 11.76 -19.90
CA THR A 231 15.08 13.04 -19.29
C THR A 231 15.09 12.95 -17.76
N GLY A 232 16.12 13.51 -17.11
CA GLY A 232 16.18 13.69 -15.65
C GLY A 232 16.74 12.50 -14.84
N GLU A 233 16.75 12.67 -13.52
CA GLU A 233 17.15 11.65 -12.55
C GLU A 233 16.09 10.55 -12.41
N ALA A 234 16.50 9.35 -11.98
CA ALA A 234 15.60 8.19 -11.82
C ALA A 234 14.57 8.38 -10.70
N LEU A 235 14.93 9.13 -9.66
CA LEU A 235 14.08 9.44 -8.52
C LEU A 235 13.74 10.93 -8.54
N SER A 236 12.51 11.27 -8.19
CA SER A 236 12.11 12.66 -7.95
C SER A 236 12.39 13.09 -6.52
N VAL A 237 12.22 12.18 -5.56
CA VAL A 237 12.35 12.47 -4.12
C VAL A 237 12.83 11.22 -3.38
N ILE A 238 13.62 11.39 -2.31
CA ILE A 238 13.89 10.33 -1.33
C ILE A 238 13.23 10.73 -0.01
N VAL A 239 12.54 9.78 0.61
CA VAL A 239 11.82 9.99 1.88
C VAL A 239 12.30 9.02 2.95
N SER A 240 12.36 9.49 4.20
CA SER A 240 12.65 8.70 5.39
C SER A 240 11.35 8.31 6.08
N LEU A 241 11.10 7.00 6.25
CA LEU A 241 9.87 6.47 6.80
C LEU A 241 10.13 5.70 8.10
N ASP A 242 9.46 6.12 9.17
CA ASP A 242 9.36 5.40 10.44
C ASP A 242 7.90 5.39 10.89
N ASN A 243 7.36 4.19 11.10
CA ASN A 243 5.97 3.93 11.46
C ASN A 243 4.97 4.65 10.53
N LYS A 244 5.27 4.63 9.22
CA LYS A 244 4.49 5.29 8.18
C LYS A 244 4.50 4.43 6.91
N ALA A 245 3.37 4.40 6.23
CA ALA A 245 3.20 3.75 4.94
C ALA A 245 3.31 4.77 3.79
N LEU A 246 3.63 4.27 2.61
CA LEU A 246 3.70 5.00 1.35
C LEU A 246 3.18 4.11 0.22
N ALA A 247 2.26 4.63 -0.57
CA ALA A 247 1.86 4.03 -1.84
C ALA A 247 1.93 5.06 -2.96
N THR A 248 2.18 4.62 -4.20
CA THR A 248 2.31 5.53 -5.33
C THR A 248 1.54 5.01 -6.54
N SER A 249 0.61 5.83 -7.03
CA SER A 249 -0.10 5.62 -8.28
C SER A 249 0.36 6.61 -9.34
N GLY A 250 0.44 6.19 -10.60
CA GLY A 250 0.91 7.08 -11.67
C GLY A 250 0.56 6.61 -13.07
N ASN A 251 0.30 7.57 -13.95
CA ASN A 251 -0.16 7.32 -15.33
C ASN A 251 0.98 6.92 -16.30
N TYR A 252 2.23 6.92 -15.84
CA TYR A 252 3.43 6.66 -16.65
C TYR A 252 3.77 5.16 -16.78
N ARG A 253 3.17 4.29 -15.96
CA ARG A 253 3.49 2.85 -15.95
C ARG A 253 2.70 2.04 -16.98
N ASN A 254 1.48 2.45 -17.34
CA ASN A 254 0.64 1.80 -18.36
C ASN A 254 -0.21 2.84 -19.12
N PHE A 255 0.05 3.05 -20.41
CA PHE A 255 -0.80 3.84 -21.31
C PHE A 255 -0.88 3.16 -22.67
N TYR A 256 -1.96 3.39 -23.41
CA TYR A 256 -2.02 3.04 -24.83
C TYR A 256 -2.31 4.30 -25.67
N VAL A 257 -1.81 4.32 -26.90
CA VAL A 257 -2.04 5.42 -27.84
C VAL A 257 -3.10 5.01 -28.84
N LYS A 258 -4.18 5.78 -28.95
CA LYS A 258 -5.23 5.63 -29.97
C LYS A 258 -5.54 6.99 -30.57
N ASP A 259 -5.55 7.09 -31.91
CA ASP A 259 -5.79 8.33 -32.66
C ASP A 259 -4.90 9.51 -32.24
N GLY A 260 -3.63 9.24 -31.90
CA GLY A 260 -2.67 10.26 -31.46
C GLY A 260 -2.86 10.74 -30.02
N LYS A 261 -3.84 10.21 -29.27
CA LYS A 261 -4.06 10.51 -27.85
C LYS A 261 -3.55 9.37 -26.97
N LYS A 262 -2.78 9.71 -25.91
CA LYS A 262 -2.39 8.76 -24.85
C LYS A 262 -3.57 8.60 -23.88
N TYR A 263 -4.02 7.37 -23.66
CA TYR A 263 -5.04 7.03 -22.66
C TYR A 263 -4.35 6.39 -21.46
N ALA A 264 -4.58 6.97 -20.27
CA ALA A 264 -4.17 6.36 -19.02
C ALA A 264 -5.00 5.11 -18.73
N HIS A 265 -4.50 4.22 -17.88
CA HIS A 265 -5.23 3.04 -17.40
C HIS A 265 -6.20 3.36 -16.25
N THR A 266 -6.05 4.54 -15.63
CA THR A 266 -6.92 5.01 -14.56
C THR A 266 -8.24 5.49 -15.14
N LEU A 267 -9.34 4.81 -14.76
CA LEU A 267 -10.70 5.13 -15.18
C LEU A 267 -11.39 5.98 -14.11
N ASP A 268 -12.17 6.96 -14.53
CA ASP A 268 -13.07 7.68 -13.63
C ASP A 268 -14.40 6.90 -13.54
N PRO A 269 -14.73 6.24 -12.42
CA PRO A 269 -15.95 5.45 -12.28
C PRO A 269 -17.23 6.29 -12.33
N ARG A 270 -17.13 7.63 -12.22
CA ARG A 270 -18.27 8.55 -12.33
C ARG A 270 -18.66 8.82 -13.79
N THR A 271 -17.69 8.71 -14.70
CA THR A 271 -17.88 8.97 -16.14
C THR A 271 -17.78 7.71 -16.99
N GLY A 272 -17.07 6.69 -16.52
CA GLY A 272 -16.77 5.47 -17.27
C GLY A 272 -15.56 5.59 -18.21
N TYR A 273 -14.88 6.74 -18.25
CA TYR A 273 -13.79 7.02 -19.19
C TYR A 273 -12.42 7.16 -18.50
N PRO A 274 -11.32 6.93 -19.23
CA PRO A 274 -9.97 7.25 -18.74
C PRO A 274 -9.84 8.73 -18.35
N VAL A 275 -9.16 8.97 -17.23
CA VAL A 275 -8.91 10.32 -16.71
C VAL A 275 -8.04 11.15 -17.65
N GLN A 276 -8.33 12.45 -17.76
CA GLN A 276 -7.56 13.41 -18.57
C GLN A 276 -7.26 14.66 -17.77
N HIS A 277 -6.14 14.64 -17.02
CA HIS A 277 -5.66 15.81 -16.28
C HIS A 277 -4.13 15.77 -16.13
N SER A 278 -3.57 16.86 -15.62
CA SER A 278 -2.12 17.07 -15.52
C SER A 278 -1.39 16.23 -14.47
N LEU A 279 -2.08 15.59 -13.54
CA LEU A 279 -1.44 14.79 -12.50
C LEU A 279 -0.76 13.55 -13.11
N LEU A 280 0.56 13.42 -12.87
CA LEU A 280 1.42 12.37 -13.42
C LEU A 280 1.65 11.24 -12.41
N SER A 281 1.80 11.60 -11.13
CA SER A 281 2.04 10.69 -10.01
C SER A 281 1.42 11.24 -8.73
N ALA A 282 0.88 10.35 -7.90
CA ALA A 282 0.42 10.62 -6.56
C ALA A 282 1.06 9.64 -5.59
N SER A 283 1.94 10.15 -4.73
CA SER A 283 2.57 9.42 -3.63
C SER A 283 1.88 9.83 -2.33
N VAL A 284 1.22 8.89 -1.66
CA VAL A 284 0.39 9.16 -0.47
C VAL A 284 0.94 8.42 0.74
N PHE A 285 1.05 9.14 1.85
CA PHE A 285 1.55 8.65 3.13
C PHE A 285 0.42 8.64 4.15
N SER A 286 0.35 7.57 4.93
CA SER A 286 -0.60 7.45 6.04
C SER A 286 -0.11 6.40 7.05
N SER A 287 -0.89 6.16 8.10
CA SER A 287 -0.62 5.07 9.04
C SER A 287 -0.95 3.68 8.48
N SER A 288 -1.76 3.60 7.41
CA SER A 288 -2.18 2.34 6.76
C SER A 288 -1.77 2.33 5.29
N CYS A 289 -1.00 1.33 4.88
CA CYS A 289 -0.64 1.18 3.47
C CYS A 289 -1.88 0.93 2.59
N MET A 290 -2.90 0.25 3.13
CA MET A 290 -4.22 0.11 2.49
C MET A 290 -4.83 1.46 2.13
N ALA A 291 -4.93 2.38 3.09
CA ALA A 291 -5.47 3.72 2.85
C ALA A 291 -4.61 4.50 1.84
N SER A 292 -3.28 4.48 2.02
CA SER A 292 -2.34 5.12 1.08
C SER A 292 -2.53 4.66 -0.37
N ASP A 293 -2.70 3.35 -0.61
CA ASP A 293 -2.87 2.77 -1.96
C ASP A 293 -4.17 3.26 -2.62
N ALA A 294 -5.27 3.20 -1.87
CA ALA A 294 -6.57 3.65 -2.31
C ALA A 294 -6.60 5.16 -2.59
N TYR A 295 -6.07 5.98 -1.70
CA TYR A 295 -5.99 7.43 -1.90
C TYR A 295 -5.06 7.81 -3.05
N ALA A 296 -3.94 7.11 -3.24
CA ALA A 296 -3.07 7.34 -4.39
C ALA A 296 -3.84 7.16 -5.71
N THR A 297 -4.63 6.08 -5.83
CA THR A 297 -5.50 5.85 -6.98
C THR A 297 -6.60 6.91 -7.08
N ALA A 298 -7.27 7.22 -5.96
CA ALA A 298 -8.33 8.22 -5.91
C ALA A 298 -7.86 9.60 -6.36
N PHE A 299 -6.65 10.01 -5.98
CA PHE A 299 -6.05 11.30 -6.38
C PHE A 299 -5.71 11.31 -7.86
N MET A 300 -5.24 10.18 -8.41
CA MET A 300 -5.06 10.00 -9.85
C MET A 300 -6.38 10.05 -10.64
N VAL A 301 -7.55 9.90 -9.99
CA VAL A 301 -8.87 10.08 -10.61
C VAL A 301 -9.43 11.49 -10.38
N ALA A 302 -9.34 11.98 -9.14
CA ALA A 302 -9.92 13.23 -8.72
C ALA A 302 -9.15 14.46 -9.26
N GLY A 303 -7.86 14.29 -9.50
CA GLY A 303 -6.95 15.34 -9.96
C GLY A 303 -6.36 16.19 -8.83
N LEU A 304 -5.45 17.08 -9.22
CA LEU A 304 -4.56 17.81 -8.32
C LEU A 304 -5.28 18.60 -7.22
N GLU A 305 -6.28 19.40 -7.58
CA GLU A 305 -6.93 20.31 -6.63
C GLU A 305 -7.81 19.58 -5.61
N GLU A 306 -8.53 18.54 -6.04
CA GLU A 306 -9.33 17.73 -5.12
C GLU A 306 -8.43 16.88 -4.22
N ALA A 307 -7.31 16.35 -4.73
CA ALA A 307 -6.31 15.67 -3.91
C ALA A 307 -5.75 16.57 -2.80
N LYS A 308 -5.37 17.82 -3.13
CA LYS A 308 -4.93 18.81 -2.14
C LYS A 308 -6.00 19.08 -1.08
N ARG A 309 -7.27 19.18 -1.49
CA ARG A 309 -8.39 19.41 -0.57
C ARG A 309 -8.55 18.25 0.41
N ILE A 310 -8.55 17.01 -0.09
CA ILE A 310 -8.69 15.80 0.75
C ILE A 310 -7.53 15.70 1.74
N VAL A 311 -6.29 15.89 1.28
CA VAL A 311 -5.10 15.88 2.15
C VAL A 311 -5.18 16.96 3.24
N ALA A 312 -5.71 18.15 2.92
CA ALA A 312 -5.87 19.22 3.91
C ALA A 312 -6.96 18.94 4.96
N GLU A 313 -7.94 18.09 4.65
CA GLU A 313 -9.07 17.77 5.54
C GLU A 313 -8.84 16.49 6.36
N ASN A 314 -7.91 15.62 5.95
CA ASN A 314 -7.60 14.36 6.62
C ASN A 314 -6.20 14.39 7.25
N SER A 315 -6.15 14.47 8.58
CA SER A 315 -4.89 14.66 9.33
C SER A 315 -3.93 13.46 9.32
N ASP A 316 -4.36 12.26 8.90
CA ASP A 316 -3.42 11.14 8.74
C ASP A 316 -2.74 11.12 7.35
N LEU A 317 -3.35 11.79 6.38
CA LEU A 317 -2.87 11.82 5.00
C LEU A 317 -1.83 12.91 4.78
N GLU A 318 -0.76 12.53 4.12
CA GLU A 318 0.20 13.44 3.52
C GLU A 318 0.43 13.01 2.07
N ALA A 319 0.86 13.92 1.20
CA ALA A 319 1.05 13.60 -0.21
C ALA A 319 2.21 14.37 -0.86
N ILE A 320 2.86 13.69 -1.80
CA ILE A 320 3.71 14.28 -2.82
C ILE A 320 3.05 14.03 -4.17
N LEU A 321 2.67 15.10 -4.86
CA LEU A 321 1.96 15.07 -6.12
C LEU A 321 2.83 15.66 -7.22
N ILE A 322 3.09 14.90 -8.26
CA ILE A 322 3.87 15.35 -9.43
C ILE A 322 2.92 15.58 -10.58
N TYR A 323 2.96 16.76 -11.19
CA TYR A 323 2.02 17.17 -12.24
C TYR A 323 2.70 17.96 -13.35
N ASP A 324 2.09 17.98 -14.53
CA ASP A 324 2.47 18.86 -15.63
C ASP A 324 1.78 20.22 -15.52
N ASP A 325 2.54 21.29 -15.56
CA ASP A 325 2.05 22.67 -15.67
C ASP A 325 2.58 23.27 -16.97
N ASN A 326 1.80 23.14 -18.04
CA ASN A 326 2.12 23.67 -19.37
C ASN A 326 3.46 23.16 -19.92
N GLY A 327 3.75 21.86 -19.76
CA GLY A 327 4.98 21.21 -20.19
C GLY A 327 6.08 21.16 -19.13
N GLU A 328 5.98 21.99 -18.08
CA GLU A 328 6.91 21.98 -16.95
C GLU A 328 6.43 20.99 -15.87
N MET A 329 7.31 20.09 -15.43
CA MET A 329 6.97 19.21 -14.31
C MET A 329 7.10 19.98 -12.99
N LYS A 330 6.03 19.98 -12.19
CA LYS A 330 6.01 20.58 -10.86
C LYS A 330 5.64 19.55 -9.81
N THR A 331 6.06 19.84 -8.58
CA THR A 331 5.81 18.99 -7.41
C THR A 331 5.08 19.79 -6.36
N TYR A 332 3.94 19.28 -5.91
CA TYR A 332 3.28 19.70 -4.69
C TYR A 332 3.67 18.75 -3.56
N ILE A 333 3.98 19.29 -2.39
CA ILE A 333 4.33 18.55 -1.17
C ILE A 333 3.46 19.13 -0.06
N SER A 334 2.64 18.30 0.59
CA SER A 334 1.86 18.71 1.75
C SER A 334 2.77 19.06 2.94
N GLU A 335 2.28 19.85 3.90
CA GLU A 335 3.13 20.38 4.97
C GLU A 335 3.78 19.29 5.82
N GLY A 336 3.07 18.22 6.20
CA GLY A 336 3.68 17.13 6.97
C GLY A 336 4.56 16.23 6.13
N ALA A 337 4.30 16.07 4.83
CA ALA A 337 5.19 15.34 3.93
C ALA A 337 6.61 15.93 3.87
N LYS A 338 6.78 17.24 4.13
CA LYS A 338 8.10 17.88 4.19
C LYS A 338 9.01 17.27 5.26
N ALA A 339 8.43 16.76 6.36
CA ALA A 339 9.18 16.12 7.44
C ALA A 339 9.78 14.77 7.01
N PHE A 340 9.25 14.15 5.95
CA PHE A 340 9.77 12.89 5.43
C PHE A 340 10.92 13.10 4.44
N LEU A 341 11.11 14.30 3.90
CA LEU A 341 12.14 14.55 2.89
C LEU A 341 13.53 14.24 3.44
N SER A 342 14.28 13.44 2.68
CA SER A 342 15.67 13.13 2.97
C SER A 342 16.59 13.83 1.98
N GLU A 343 17.73 14.27 2.50
CA GLU A 343 18.93 14.55 1.70
C GLU A 343 19.47 13.27 1.03
#